data_AF-A0A2W5TW55-F1
#
_entry.id   AF-A0A2W5TW55-F1
#
_cell.length_a   1.000
_cell.length_b   1.000
_cell.length_c   1.000
_cell.angle_alpha   90.00
_cell.angle_beta   90.00
_cell.angle_gamma   90.00
#
_symmetry.space_group_name_H-M   'P 1'
#
loop_
_entity.id
_entity.type
_entity.pdbx_description
1 polymer ?
#
loop_
_entity_poly.entity_id
_entity_poly.type
_entity_poly.pdbx_seq_one_letter_code
_entity_poly.pdbx_strand_id
1 'polypeptide(L)'
;MHPIIARFLDLPQAIAALEKLETETTLDSEESALIAAAANHPKSRAAVLKARGSKNVTSEAQQHLIILATHAATSRIAVDPILGPRVTSARAALLKEGASEEEADALIAQAVLEEAFGYAEDPDEFDGKYVGETLESLSHLAAVTQDTVDAWLEAFAKEGSAENRALRLSVAEAVLESAWSDGPQPITPEHIDEALERLGDLVAANEFEKATATVEQFLAFLFGKHVIGRERQARLTQIVKTAGSNGADPFEGEEQDGDDEAADE
;
A
#
# COMPACT_ATOMS: atom_id res chain seq x y z
N MET A 1 8.37 7.36 6.95
CA MET A 1 7.05 7.65 7.52
C MET A 1 6.81 9.15 7.58
N HIS A 2 5.63 9.59 7.16
CA HIS A 2 5.21 11.00 7.28
C HIS A 2 5.19 11.49 8.75
N PRO A 3 5.74 12.69 9.09
CA PRO A 3 5.84 13.17 10.48
C PRO A 3 4.52 13.24 11.24
N ILE A 4 3.42 13.55 10.56
CA ILE A 4 2.07 13.59 11.16
C ILE A 4 1.59 12.20 11.56
N ILE A 5 1.92 11.17 10.77
CA ILE A 5 1.61 9.79 11.15
C ILE A 5 2.41 9.45 12.40
N ALA A 6 3.73 9.65 12.37
CA ALA A 6 4.60 9.39 13.52
C ALA A 6 4.13 10.12 14.80
N ARG A 7 3.71 11.38 14.70
CA ARG A 7 3.19 12.19 15.82
C ARG A 7 1.88 11.61 16.38
N PHE A 8 0.96 11.20 15.52
CA PHE A 8 -0.39 10.83 15.95
C PHE A 8 -0.64 9.31 16.05
N LEU A 9 0.35 8.47 15.80
CA LEU A 9 0.33 7.07 16.26
C LEU A 9 0.54 6.95 17.78
N ASP A 10 1.09 7.99 18.42
CA ASP A 10 1.10 8.12 19.87
C ASP A 10 -0.32 8.46 20.36
N LEU A 11 -0.99 7.47 20.96
CA LEU A 11 -2.38 7.62 21.42
C LEU A 11 -2.56 8.80 22.39
N PRO A 12 -1.73 9.00 23.43
CA PRO A 12 -1.78 10.20 24.27
C PRO A 12 -1.74 11.52 23.48
N GLN A 13 -0.83 11.66 22.51
CA GLN A 13 -0.71 12.87 21.69
C GLN A 13 -1.94 13.10 20.81
N ALA A 14 -2.46 12.04 20.18
CA ALA A 14 -3.66 12.14 19.36
C ALA A 14 -4.90 12.50 20.18
N ILE A 15 -5.09 11.89 21.36
CA ILE A 15 -6.20 12.24 22.26
C ILE A 15 -6.07 13.70 22.71
N ALA A 16 -4.88 14.13 23.13
CA ALA A 16 -4.65 15.51 23.53
C ALA A 16 -5.03 16.49 22.41
N ALA A 17 -4.63 16.21 21.16
CA ALA A 17 -5.00 17.04 20.00
C ALA A 17 -6.53 17.04 19.75
N LEU A 18 -7.20 15.88 19.85
CA LEU A 18 -8.65 15.78 19.63
C LEU A 18 -9.48 16.50 20.71
N GLU A 19 -8.98 16.56 21.95
CA GLU A 19 -9.64 17.26 23.07
C GLU A 19 -9.48 18.78 23.02
N LYS A 20 -8.45 19.30 22.35
CA LYS A 20 -8.23 20.75 22.20
C LYS A 20 -9.36 21.48 21.50
N LEU A 21 -10.11 20.80 20.62
CA LEU A 21 -11.28 21.37 19.93
C LEU A 21 -12.31 21.93 20.93
N GLU A 22 -12.40 21.35 22.12
CA GLU A 22 -13.40 21.71 23.14
C GLU A 22 -12.90 22.79 24.12
N THR A 23 -11.58 23.02 24.16
CA THR A 23 -10.92 23.73 25.27
C THR A 23 -9.98 24.86 24.85
N GLU A 24 -9.49 24.83 23.61
CA GLU A 24 -8.49 25.78 23.10
C GLU A 24 -8.99 26.51 21.84
N THR A 25 -8.49 27.73 21.64
CA THR A 25 -8.83 28.57 20.47
C THR A 25 -7.71 28.63 19.42
N THR A 26 -6.55 28.06 19.72
CA THR A 26 -5.38 28.04 18.84
C THR A 26 -4.90 26.61 18.66
N LEU A 27 -5.01 26.10 17.43
CA LEU A 27 -4.54 24.79 17.02
C LEU A 27 -3.37 24.97 16.06
N ASP A 28 -2.36 24.12 16.15
CA ASP A 28 -1.36 24.06 15.09
C ASP A 28 -1.94 23.43 13.80
N SER A 29 -1.19 23.49 12.69
CA SER A 29 -1.68 22.99 11.40
C SER A 29 -1.87 21.48 11.34
N GLU A 30 -1.13 20.71 12.15
CA GLU A 30 -1.21 19.24 12.19
C GLU A 30 -2.37 18.79 13.08
N GLU A 31 -2.55 19.43 14.23
CA GLU A 31 -3.71 19.25 15.12
C GLU A 31 -5.01 19.58 14.37
N SER A 32 -5.02 20.68 13.61
CA SER A 32 -6.16 21.06 12.77
C SER A 32 -6.47 19.98 11.72
N ALA A 33 -5.44 19.38 11.12
CA ALA A 33 -5.60 18.30 10.15
C ALA A 33 -6.16 17.01 10.79
N LEU A 34 -5.66 16.63 11.97
CA LEU A 34 -6.20 15.48 12.71
C LEU A 34 -7.66 15.69 13.12
N ILE A 35 -8.00 16.88 13.62
CA ILE A 35 -9.37 17.23 13.99
C ILE A 35 -10.30 17.19 12.78
N ALA A 36 -9.87 17.72 11.63
CA ALA A 36 -10.64 17.66 10.39
C ALA A 36 -10.85 16.21 9.94
N ALA A 37 -9.80 15.38 9.96
CA ALA A 37 -9.90 13.95 9.68
C ALA A 37 -10.90 13.26 10.62
N ALA A 38 -10.87 13.59 11.92
CA ALA A 38 -11.76 13.04 12.93
C ALA A 38 -13.21 13.50 12.79
N ALA A 39 -13.45 14.71 12.26
CA ALA A 39 -14.78 15.19 11.93
C ALA A 39 -15.40 14.40 10.77
N ASN A 40 -14.59 14.06 9.77
CA ASN A 40 -15.01 13.24 8.62
C ASN A 40 -15.12 11.74 8.97
N HIS A 41 -14.48 11.30 10.06
CA HIS A 41 -14.49 9.90 10.51
C HIS A 41 -14.98 9.79 11.98
N PRO A 42 -16.26 10.09 12.26
CA PRO A 42 -16.78 10.16 13.63
C PRO A 42 -16.69 8.83 14.40
N LYS A 43 -16.76 7.70 13.70
CA LYS A 43 -16.55 6.37 14.30
C LYS A 43 -15.11 6.20 14.80
N SER A 44 -14.13 6.53 13.96
CA SER A 44 -12.71 6.48 14.34
C SER A 44 -12.39 7.43 15.48
N ARG A 45 -12.94 8.65 15.45
CA ARG A 45 -12.82 9.60 16.57
C ARG A 45 -13.34 9.01 17.88
N ALA A 46 -14.53 8.43 17.87
CA ALA A 46 -15.15 7.85 19.06
C ALA A 46 -14.32 6.68 19.62
N ALA A 47 -13.79 5.80 18.75
CA ALA A 47 -12.95 4.69 19.15
C ALA A 47 -11.64 5.16 19.82
N VAL A 48 -10.96 6.13 19.22
CA VAL A 48 -9.71 6.71 19.77
C VAL A 48 -9.96 7.37 21.13
N LEU A 49 -11.00 8.21 21.25
CA LEU A 49 -11.31 8.88 22.52
C LEU A 49 -11.76 7.90 23.62
N LYS A 50 -12.41 6.79 23.26
CA LYS A 50 -12.79 5.73 24.21
C LYS A 50 -11.57 5.03 24.81
N ALA A 51 -10.44 4.99 24.09
CA ALA A 51 -9.20 4.40 24.57
C ALA A 51 -8.44 5.29 25.59
N ARG A 52 -8.97 6.47 25.93
CA ARG A 52 -8.36 7.40 26.89
C ARG A 52 -8.08 6.76 28.25
N GLY A 53 -6.85 6.94 28.73
CA GLY A 53 -6.41 6.43 30.03
C GLY A 53 -6.23 4.91 30.09
N SER A 54 -6.43 4.20 28.97
CA SER A 54 -6.14 2.77 28.88
C SER A 54 -4.63 2.54 28.94
N LYS A 55 -4.21 1.55 29.74
CA LYS A 55 -2.80 1.15 29.84
C LYS A 55 -2.30 0.45 28.58
N ASN A 56 -3.20 -0.27 27.89
CA ASN A 56 -2.91 -0.98 26.65
C ASN A 56 -3.86 -0.45 25.57
N VAL A 57 -3.30 -0.05 24.42
CA VAL A 57 -4.08 0.33 23.25
C VAL A 57 -4.62 -0.93 22.60
N THR A 58 -5.93 -1.02 22.38
CA THR A 58 -6.53 -2.16 21.67
C THR A 58 -6.17 -2.09 20.19
N SER A 59 -6.13 -3.24 19.51
CA SER A 59 -5.94 -3.30 18.05
C SER A 59 -6.97 -2.42 17.31
N GLU A 60 -8.23 -2.45 17.75
CA GLU A 60 -9.30 -1.58 17.23
C GLU A 60 -8.96 -0.08 17.37
N ALA A 61 -8.49 0.36 18.54
CA ALA A 61 -8.13 1.76 18.75
C ALA A 61 -6.91 2.15 17.90
N GLN A 62 -5.94 1.26 17.74
CA GLN A 62 -4.76 1.47 16.91
C GLN A 62 -5.12 1.57 15.42
N GLN A 63 -6.01 0.71 14.91
CA GLN A 63 -6.52 0.79 13.54
C GLN A 63 -7.23 2.12 13.28
N HIS A 64 -8.12 2.55 14.19
CA HIS A 64 -8.79 3.84 14.06
C HIS A 64 -7.83 5.02 14.15
N LEU A 65 -6.75 4.89 14.93
CA LEU A 65 -5.70 5.90 15.02
C LEU A 65 -4.93 6.02 13.71
N ILE A 66 -4.55 4.89 13.10
CA ILE A 66 -3.91 4.83 11.78
C ILE A 66 -4.78 5.53 10.74
N ILE A 67 -6.08 5.23 10.69
CA ILE A 67 -7.02 5.89 9.76
C ILE A 67 -6.98 7.42 9.93
N LEU A 68 -7.13 7.92 11.16
CA LEU A 68 -7.14 9.37 11.41
C LEU A 68 -5.81 10.03 11.04
N ALA A 69 -4.69 9.41 11.42
CA ALA A 69 -3.36 9.92 11.17
C ALA A 69 -3.04 9.96 9.66
N THR A 70 -3.41 8.92 8.91
CA THR A 70 -3.25 8.83 7.46
C THR A 70 -4.07 9.91 6.74
N HIS A 71 -5.33 10.10 7.11
CA HIS A 71 -6.15 11.17 6.51
C HIS A 71 -5.64 12.57 6.88
N ALA A 72 -5.14 12.77 8.11
CA ALA A 72 -4.50 14.01 8.50
C ALA A 72 -3.26 14.29 7.65
N ALA A 73 -2.36 13.31 7.48
CA ALA A 73 -1.18 13.41 6.63
C ALA A 73 -1.55 13.69 5.17
N THR A 74 -2.56 12.99 4.63
CA THR A 74 -3.07 13.19 3.28
C THR A 74 -3.52 14.63 3.04
N SER A 75 -4.27 15.21 4.00
CA SER A 75 -4.71 16.61 3.90
C SER A 75 -3.55 17.61 3.87
N ARG A 76 -2.42 17.26 4.51
CA ARG A 76 -1.23 18.10 4.56
C ARG A 76 -0.39 17.97 3.30
N ILE A 77 -0.31 16.77 2.75
CA ILE A 77 0.25 16.52 1.42
C ILE A 77 -0.53 17.29 0.33
N ALA A 78 -1.86 17.39 0.46
CA ALA A 78 -2.70 18.12 -0.50
C ALA A 78 -2.38 19.62 -0.61
N VAL A 79 -1.79 20.23 0.43
CA VAL A 79 -1.39 21.64 0.44
C VAL A 79 0.13 21.83 0.34
N ASP A 80 0.87 20.74 0.17
CA ASP A 80 2.31 20.80 -0.06
C ASP A 80 2.60 21.38 -1.47
N PRO A 81 3.59 22.28 -1.63
CA PRO A 81 3.89 22.88 -2.93
C PRO A 81 4.33 21.90 -4.02
N ILE A 82 4.88 20.74 -3.65
CA ILE A 82 5.39 19.72 -4.58
C ILE A 82 4.35 18.62 -4.79
N LEU A 83 3.74 18.11 -3.72
CA LEU A 83 2.80 16.99 -3.79
C LEU A 83 1.34 17.41 -4.00
N GLY A 84 0.94 18.61 -3.58
CA GLY A 84 -0.43 19.12 -3.74
C GLY A 84 -0.94 19.14 -5.18
N PRO A 85 -0.15 19.57 -6.18
CA PRO A 85 -0.53 19.47 -7.59
C PRO A 85 -0.77 18.02 -8.07
N ARG A 86 -0.01 17.05 -7.52
CA ARG A 86 -0.16 15.63 -7.84
C ARG A 86 -1.44 15.05 -7.21
N VAL A 87 -1.72 15.39 -5.96
CA VAL A 87 -3.01 15.04 -5.30
C VAL A 87 -4.19 15.58 -6.12
N THR A 88 -4.12 16.85 -6.54
CA THR A 88 -5.17 17.49 -7.34
C THR A 88 -5.37 16.76 -8.68
N SER A 89 -4.28 16.39 -9.35
CA SER A 89 -4.34 15.70 -10.64
C SER A 89 -4.89 14.27 -10.51
N ALA A 90 -4.43 13.52 -9.51
CA ALA A 90 -4.90 12.17 -9.22
C ALA A 90 -6.41 12.17 -8.92
N ARG A 91 -6.88 13.07 -8.05
CA ARG A 91 -8.30 13.22 -7.74
C ARG A 91 -9.11 13.54 -8.99
N ALA A 92 -8.67 14.51 -9.79
CA ALA A 92 -9.39 14.90 -11.00
C ALA A 92 -9.48 13.76 -12.03
N ALA A 93 -8.43 12.94 -12.16
CA ALA A 93 -8.43 11.77 -13.04
C ALA A 93 -9.42 10.69 -12.55
N LEU A 94 -9.40 10.37 -11.25
CA LEU A 94 -10.31 9.39 -10.66
C LEU A 94 -11.79 9.82 -10.81
N LEU A 95 -12.09 11.07 -10.48
CA LEU A 95 -13.45 11.62 -10.63
C LEU A 95 -13.92 11.64 -12.09
N LYS A 96 -13.01 11.93 -13.03
CA LYS A 96 -13.33 11.94 -14.48
C LYS A 96 -13.74 10.55 -14.98
N GLU A 97 -13.16 9.50 -14.42
CA GLU A 97 -13.45 8.11 -14.78
C GLU A 97 -14.57 7.49 -13.93
N GLY A 98 -15.21 8.29 -13.05
CA GLY A 98 -16.47 7.95 -12.39
C GLY A 98 -16.37 7.58 -10.91
N ALA A 99 -15.18 7.66 -10.30
CA ALA A 99 -15.04 7.48 -8.85
C ALA A 99 -15.82 8.56 -8.08
N SER A 100 -16.31 8.22 -6.90
CA SER A 100 -16.86 9.20 -5.95
C SER A 100 -15.73 10.05 -5.33
N GLU A 101 -16.08 11.15 -4.65
CA GLU A 101 -15.09 11.92 -3.88
C GLU A 101 -14.47 11.08 -2.78
N GLU A 102 -15.26 10.24 -2.11
CA GLU A 102 -14.78 9.35 -1.05
C GLU A 102 -13.84 8.27 -1.60
N GLU A 103 -14.16 7.65 -2.74
CA GLU A 103 -13.31 6.65 -3.39
C GLU A 103 -11.98 7.25 -3.84
N ALA A 104 -12.02 8.44 -4.45
CA ALA A 104 -10.82 9.15 -4.86
C ALA A 104 -9.94 9.50 -3.64
N ASP A 105 -10.55 9.94 -2.53
CA ASP A 105 -9.84 10.23 -1.29
C ASP A 105 -9.25 9.00 -0.63
N ALA A 106 -9.96 7.88 -0.66
CA ALA A 106 -9.47 6.61 -0.14
C ALA A 106 -8.22 6.13 -0.90
N LEU A 107 -8.23 6.16 -2.23
CA LEU A 107 -7.06 5.77 -3.05
C LEU A 107 -5.85 6.70 -2.85
N ILE A 108 -6.08 7.99 -2.68
CA ILE A 108 -5.01 8.95 -2.39
C ILE A 108 -4.44 8.71 -0.98
N ALA A 109 -5.31 8.48 0.02
CA ALA A 109 -4.89 8.17 1.38
C ALA A 109 -4.14 6.83 1.46
N GLN A 110 -4.53 5.85 0.65
CA GLN A 110 -3.86 4.56 0.53
C GLN A 110 -2.39 4.71 0.12
N ALA A 111 -2.07 5.62 -0.82
CA ALA A 111 -0.68 5.89 -1.20
C ALA A 111 0.18 6.38 -0.02
N VAL A 112 -0.42 7.12 0.92
CA VAL A 112 0.24 7.60 2.14
C VAL A 112 0.34 6.49 3.18
N LEU A 113 -0.71 5.66 3.31
CA LEU A 113 -0.72 4.51 4.21
C LEU A 113 0.38 3.52 3.84
N GLU A 114 0.51 3.20 2.56
CA GLU A 114 1.52 2.25 2.06
C GLU A 114 2.95 2.79 2.21
N GLU A 115 3.15 4.11 2.10
CA GLU A 115 4.47 4.69 2.43
C GLU A 115 4.84 4.42 3.87
N ALA A 116 3.87 4.45 4.79
CA ALA A 116 4.10 4.33 6.22
C ALA A 116 4.17 2.87 6.71
N PHE A 117 3.41 1.96 6.11
CA PHE A 117 3.21 0.60 6.65
C PHE A 117 3.25 -0.51 5.60
N GLY A 118 3.37 -0.19 4.32
CA GLY A 118 3.24 -1.20 3.25
C GLY A 118 4.44 -2.12 3.12
N TYR A 119 5.60 -1.79 3.70
CA TYR A 119 6.83 -2.56 3.55
C TYR A 119 7.42 -2.89 4.92
N ALA A 120 8.11 -4.03 5.01
CA ALA A 120 8.69 -4.53 6.26
C ALA A 120 9.75 -3.60 6.89
N GLU A 121 10.34 -2.70 6.10
CA GLU A 121 11.21 -1.66 6.62
C GLU A 121 10.36 -0.55 7.24
N ASP A 122 10.38 -0.42 8.57
CA ASP A 122 9.80 0.72 9.28
C ASP A 122 10.48 2.01 8.78
N PRO A 123 9.80 2.86 8.00
CA PRO A 123 10.47 3.96 7.34
C PRO A 123 10.68 5.09 8.36
N ASP A 124 11.93 5.27 8.80
CA ASP A 124 12.31 6.37 9.71
C ASP A 124 12.12 7.76 9.07
N GLU A 125 12.15 7.84 7.73
CA GLU A 125 12.03 9.09 6.96
C GLU A 125 10.88 9.03 5.95
N PHE A 126 10.22 10.17 5.72
CA PHE A 126 9.13 10.28 4.76
C PHE A 126 9.63 10.20 3.32
N ASP A 127 9.19 9.20 2.56
CA ASP A 127 9.50 9.09 1.13
C ASP A 127 8.48 9.84 0.26
N GLY A 128 8.65 11.16 0.18
CA GLY A 128 7.81 12.01 -0.68
C GLY A 128 7.94 11.69 -2.17
N LYS A 129 9.03 11.05 -2.61
CA LYS A 129 9.19 10.65 -4.02
C LYS A 129 8.28 9.47 -4.33
N TYR A 130 8.29 8.43 -3.49
CA TYR A 130 7.40 7.27 -3.56
C TYR A 130 5.92 7.67 -3.58
N VAL A 131 5.51 8.54 -2.65
CA VAL A 131 4.13 9.06 -2.63
C VAL A 131 3.83 9.82 -3.91
N GLY A 132 4.75 10.70 -4.32
CA GLY A 132 4.60 11.50 -5.53
C GLY A 132 4.38 10.69 -6.81
N GLU A 133 5.20 9.67 -7.04
CA GLU A 133 5.04 8.81 -8.22
C GLU A 133 3.80 7.90 -8.12
N THR A 134 3.41 7.48 -6.91
CA THR A 134 2.19 6.69 -6.71
C THR A 134 0.97 7.54 -7.08
N LEU A 135 0.91 8.80 -6.63
CA LEU A 135 -0.16 9.73 -7.01
C LEU A 135 -0.20 9.99 -8.53
N GLU A 136 0.95 10.07 -9.18
CA GLU A 136 1.01 10.17 -10.65
C GLU A 136 0.44 8.91 -11.32
N SER A 137 0.81 7.72 -10.84
CA SER A 137 0.29 6.46 -11.39
C SER A 137 -1.21 6.30 -11.23
N LEU A 138 -1.85 6.87 -10.20
CA LEU A 138 -3.31 6.83 -10.04
C LEU A 138 -4.04 7.44 -11.24
N SER A 139 -3.46 8.47 -11.86
CA SER A 139 -4.05 9.09 -13.06
C SER A 139 -4.02 8.15 -14.27
N HIS A 140 -2.99 7.32 -14.37
CA HIS A 140 -2.85 6.31 -15.43
C HIS A 140 -3.72 5.09 -15.16
N LEU A 141 -3.74 4.62 -13.91
CA LEU A 141 -4.57 3.51 -13.43
C LEU A 141 -6.06 3.79 -13.63
N ALA A 142 -6.51 5.01 -13.34
CA ALA A 142 -7.92 5.40 -13.54
C ALA A 142 -8.42 5.17 -14.98
N ALA A 143 -7.53 5.29 -15.97
CA ALA A 143 -7.87 5.12 -17.39
C ALA A 143 -7.74 3.67 -17.89
N VAL A 144 -7.32 2.73 -17.03
CA VAL A 144 -7.16 1.32 -17.42
C VAL A 144 -8.53 0.67 -17.52
N THR A 145 -8.80 0.08 -18.68
CA THR A 145 -10.02 -0.69 -18.96
C THR A 145 -9.71 -2.17 -19.12
N GLN A 146 -10.73 -3.02 -19.15
CA GLN A 146 -10.55 -4.45 -19.46
C GLN A 146 -9.84 -4.65 -20.82
N ASP A 147 -10.22 -3.91 -21.85
CA ASP A 147 -9.55 -3.96 -23.16
C ASP A 147 -8.06 -3.61 -23.06
N THR A 148 -7.70 -2.68 -22.17
CA THR A 148 -6.32 -2.30 -21.90
C THR A 148 -5.56 -3.44 -21.23
N VAL A 149 -6.18 -4.08 -20.23
CA VAL A 149 -5.63 -5.25 -19.53
C VAL A 149 -5.40 -6.40 -20.52
N ASP A 150 -6.39 -6.77 -21.32
CA ASP A 150 -6.30 -7.86 -22.29
C ASP A 150 -5.17 -7.60 -23.32
N ALA A 151 -5.07 -6.36 -23.80
CA ALA A 151 -4.01 -5.95 -24.71
C ALA A 151 -2.61 -6.01 -24.05
N TRP A 152 -2.51 -5.68 -22.77
CA TRP A 152 -1.26 -5.73 -22.02
C TRP A 152 -0.82 -7.16 -21.72
N LEU A 153 -1.74 -8.04 -21.31
CA LEU A 153 -1.47 -9.47 -21.15
C LEU A 153 -0.92 -10.07 -22.45
N GLU A 154 -1.58 -9.78 -23.58
CA GLU A 154 -1.14 -10.30 -24.87
C GLU A 154 0.22 -9.72 -25.30
N ALA A 155 0.43 -8.42 -25.13
CA ALA A 155 1.68 -7.76 -25.48
C ALA A 155 2.86 -8.33 -24.66
N PHE A 156 2.70 -8.41 -23.34
CA PHE A 156 3.74 -8.92 -22.45
C PHE A 156 4.07 -10.38 -22.76
N ALA A 157 3.06 -11.23 -23.00
CA ALA A 157 3.26 -12.62 -23.36
C ALA A 157 4.02 -12.81 -24.69
N LYS A 158 3.86 -11.88 -25.64
CA LYS A 158 4.53 -11.90 -26.96
C LYS A 158 5.95 -11.33 -26.97
N GLU A 159 6.36 -10.56 -25.98
CA GLU A 159 7.72 -9.97 -25.91
C GLU A 159 8.83 -11.02 -25.67
N GLY A 160 8.47 -12.20 -25.15
CA GLY A 160 9.41 -13.31 -24.92
C GLY A 160 9.56 -14.28 -26.09
N SER A 161 10.37 -15.32 -25.91
CA SER A 161 10.40 -16.47 -26.82
C SER A 161 9.05 -17.21 -26.78
N ALA A 162 8.69 -17.87 -27.89
CA ALA A 162 7.44 -18.62 -28.00
C ALA A 162 7.29 -19.68 -26.89
N GLU A 163 8.40 -20.28 -26.46
CA GLU A 163 8.47 -21.28 -25.39
C GLU A 163 8.14 -20.70 -24.01
N ASN A 164 8.38 -19.40 -23.80
CA ASN A 164 8.10 -18.72 -22.53
C ASN A 164 6.72 -18.04 -22.50
N ARG A 165 5.97 -18.06 -23.62
CA ARG A 165 4.72 -17.33 -23.75
C ARG A 165 3.69 -17.74 -22.68
N ALA A 166 3.56 -19.04 -22.43
CA ALA A 166 2.61 -19.57 -21.44
C ALA A 166 2.96 -19.07 -20.03
N LEU A 167 4.22 -19.21 -19.62
CA LEU A 167 4.69 -18.73 -18.31
C LEU A 167 4.49 -17.21 -18.13
N ARG A 168 4.85 -16.42 -19.16
CA ARG A 168 4.65 -14.96 -19.13
C ARG A 168 3.19 -14.57 -18.96
N LEU A 169 2.28 -15.29 -19.64
CA LEU A 169 0.85 -15.06 -19.49
C LEU A 169 0.38 -15.41 -18.08
N SER A 170 0.71 -16.60 -17.56
CA SER A 170 0.33 -17.02 -16.21
C SER A 170 0.85 -16.10 -15.12
N VAL A 171 2.07 -15.58 -15.27
CA VAL A 171 2.65 -14.59 -14.35
C VAL A 171 1.88 -13.27 -14.40
N ALA A 172 1.60 -12.75 -15.59
CA ALA A 172 0.88 -11.51 -15.73
C ALA A 172 -0.56 -11.62 -15.21
N GLU A 173 -1.24 -12.74 -15.48
CA GLU A 173 -2.56 -13.06 -14.94
C GLU A 173 -2.53 -13.15 -13.41
N ALA A 174 -1.58 -13.88 -12.83
CA ALA A 174 -1.48 -14.00 -11.37
C ALA A 174 -1.33 -12.63 -10.68
N VAL A 175 -0.42 -11.79 -11.18
CA VAL A 175 -0.19 -10.44 -10.61
C VAL A 175 -1.41 -9.54 -10.78
N LEU A 176 -2.03 -9.51 -11.98
CA LEU A 176 -3.17 -8.63 -12.22
C LEU A 176 -4.46 -9.13 -11.56
N GLU A 177 -4.67 -10.44 -11.43
CA GLU A 177 -5.82 -10.97 -10.70
C GLU A 177 -5.71 -10.69 -9.20
N SER A 178 -4.52 -10.84 -8.61
CA SER A 178 -4.29 -10.43 -7.21
C SER A 178 -4.50 -8.94 -7.03
N ALA A 179 -3.91 -8.10 -7.88
CA ALA A 179 -3.96 -6.65 -7.69
C ALA A 179 -5.28 -5.99 -8.11
N TRP A 180 -5.91 -6.44 -9.20
CA TRP A 180 -6.97 -5.71 -9.92
C TRP A 180 -8.28 -6.48 -10.05
N SER A 181 -8.51 -7.52 -9.24
CA SER A 181 -9.80 -8.22 -9.18
C SER A 181 -10.98 -7.28 -8.87
N ASP A 182 -10.75 -6.29 -8.01
CA ASP A 182 -11.70 -5.23 -7.65
C ASP A 182 -11.52 -3.92 -8.46
N GLY A 183 -10.67 -3.97 -9.49
CA GLY A 183 -10.39 -2.85 -10.39
C GLY A 183 -8.94 -2.33 -10.30
N PRO A 184 -8.48 -1.54 -11.29
CA PRO A 184 -7.11 -1.05 -11.35
C PRO A 184 -6.72 -0.15 -10.16
N GLN A 185 -5.70 -0.58 -9.42
CA GLN A 185 -5.14 0.12 -8.26
C GLN A 185 -3.61 -0.08 -8.17
N PRO A 186 -2.89 0.71 -7.35
CA PRO A 186 -1.47 0.48 -7.14
C PRO A 186 -1.20 -0.95 -6.67
N ILE A 187 -0.24 -1.62 -7.30
CA ILE A 187 0.19 -2.97 -6.86
C ILE A 187 0.97 -2.82 -5.56
N THR A 188 0.64 -3.64 -4.56
CA THR A 188 1.22 -3.61 -3.21
C THR A 188 2.03 -4.87 -2.94
N PRO A 189 2.84 -4.90 -1.88
CA PRO A 189 3.54 -6.11 -1.42
C PRO A 189 2.63 -7.32 -1.25
N GLU A 190 1.47 -7.15 -0.63
CA GLU A 190 0.50 -8.22 -0.40
C GLU A 190 0.03 -8.85 -1.72
N HIS A 191 -0.25 -8.02 -2.72
CA HIS A 191 -0.62 -8.52 -4.05
C HIS A 191 0.50 -9.32 -4.74
N ILE A 192 1.76 -8.96 -4.47
CA ILE A 192 2.92 -9.71 -4.98
C ILE A 192 3.09 -11.02 -4.24
N ASP A 193 2.93 -11.03 -2.92
CA ASP A 193 3.03 -12.24 -2.10
C ASP A 193 1.95 -13.26 -2.52
N GLU A 194 0.69 -12.82 -2.67
CA GLU A 194 -0.42 -13.66 -3.15
C GLU A 194 -0.16 -14.20 -4.57
N ALA A 195 0.36 -13.35 -5.47
CA ALA A 195 0.67 -13.79 -6.83
C ALA A 195 1.80 -14.82 -6.85
N LEU A 196 2.80 -14.68 -5.98
CA LEU A 196 3.92 -15.61 -5.84
C LEU A 196 3.49 -16.94 -5.24
N GLU A 197 2.64 -16.93 -4.20
CA GLU A 197 2.04 -18.13 -3.61
C GLU A 197 1.30 -18.93 -4.70
N ARG A 198 0.40 -18.25 -5.43
CA ARG A 198 -0.33 -18.87 -6.55
C ARG A 198 0.59 -19.41 -7.63
N LEU A 199 1.68 -18.72 -7.95
CA LEU A 199 2.66 -19.20 -8.92
C LEU A 199 3.39 -20.45 -8.41
N GLY A 200 3.66 -20.54 -7.11
CA GLY A 200 4.25 -21.72 -6.46
C GLY A 200 3.41 -22.98 -6.68
N ASP A 201 2.08 -22.85 -6.67
CA ASP A 201 1.15 -23.96 -6.97
C ASP A 201 1.06 -24.30 -8.46
N LEU A 202 1.28 -23.33 -9.34
CA LEU A 202 1.06 -23.46 -10.78
C LEU A 202 2.29 -23.97 -11.55
N VAL A 203 3.49 -23.72 -11.05
CA VAL A 203 4.75 -24.08 -11.73
C VAL A 203 5.47 -25.20 -10.99
N ALA A 204 6.30 -25.96 -11.70
CA ALA A 204 7.17 -26.91 -11.02
C ALA A 204 8.17 -26.16 -10.13
N ALA A 205 8.53 -26.72 -8.97
CA ALA A 205 9.42 -26.06 -8.00
C ALA A 205 10.77 -25.60 -8.62
N ASN A 206 11.30 -26.36 -9.58
CA ASN A 206 12.54 -26.02 -10.31
C ASN A 206 12.36 -24.92 -11.37
N GLU A 207 11.13 -24.48 -11.65
CA GLU A 207 10.78 -23.36 -12.53
C GLU A 207 10.36 -22.11 -11.75
N PHE A 208 10.25 -22.17 -10.42
CA PHE A 208 9.80 -21.05 -9.60
C PHE A 208 10.72 -19.82 -9.71
N GLU A 209 12.04 -20.02 -9.67
CA GLU A 209 13.01 -18.92 -9.89
C GLU A 209 12.83 -18.24 -11.27
N LYS A 210 12.44 -19.02 -12.28
CA LYS A 210 12.13 -18.48 -13.61
C LYS A 210 10.80 -17.71 -13.61
N ALA A 211 9.82 -18.16 -12.83
CA ALA A 211 8.55 -17.46 -12.64
C ALA A 211 8.77 -16.11 -11.93
N THR A 212 9.55 -16.08 -10.83
CA THR A 212 9.86 -14.83 -10.11
C THR A 212 10.64 -13.84 -10.98
N ALA A 213 11.66 -14.31 -11.74
CA ALA A 213 12.36 -13.48 -12.72
C ALA A 213 11.43 -12.94 -13.83
N THR A 214 10.32 -13.64 -14.12
CA THR A 214 9.29 -13.18 -15.06
C THR A 214 8.35 -12.16 -14.41
N VAL A 215 8.07 -12.27 -13.10
CA VAL A 215 7.34 -11.23 -12.34
C VAL A 215 8.12 -9.92 -12.38
N GLU A 216 9.45 -9.94 -12.17
CA GLU A 216 10.29 -8.74 -12.29
C GLU A 216 10.16 -8.06 -13.67
N GLN A 217 10.15 -8.86 -14.74
CA GLN A 217 9.95 -8.36 -16.11
C GLN A 217 8.57 -7.75 -16.28
N PHE A 218 7.54 -8.34 -15.66
CA PHE A 218 6.19 -7.81 -15.72
C PHE A 218 6.06 -6.48 -14.96
N LEU A 219 6.68 -6.35 -13.80
CA LEU A 219 6.78 -5.08 -13.07
C LEU A 219 7.48 -4.00 -13.90
N ALA A 220 8.54 -4.35 -14.62
CA ALA A 220 9.20 -3.44 -15.55
C ALA A 220 8.33 -3.07 -16.75
N PHE A 221 7.53 -4.01 -17.26
CA PHE A 221 6.55 -3.74 -18.31
C PHE A 221 5.49 -2.75 -17.83
N LEU A 222 4.92 -2.94 -16.64
CA LEU A 222 3.95 -2.03 -16.03
C LEU A 222 4.55 -0.65 -15.75
N PHE A 223 5.82 -0.57 -15.37
CA PHE A 223 6.53 0.71 -15.24
C PHE A 223 6.56 1.47 -16.58
N GLY A 224 6.79 0.74 -17.68
CA GLY A 224 6.68 1.28 -19.04
C GLY A 224 5.26 1.72 -19.44
N LYS A 225 4.22 1.32 -18.70
CA LYS A 225 2.83 1.79 -18.86
C LYS A 225 2.46 2.93 -17.91
N HIS A 226 3.38 3.39 -17.06
CA HIS A 226 3.17 4.45 -16.07
C HIS A 226 2.13 4.12 -14.98
N VAL A 227 1.76 2.86 -14.82
CA VAL A 227 0.83 2.41 -13.75
C VAL A 227 1.54 1.99 -12.46
N ILE A 228 2.88 2.05 -12.47
CA ILE A 228 3.74 1.87 -11.30
C ILE A 228 4.90 2.86 -11.41
N GLY A 229 5.25 3.48 -10.29
CA GLY A 229 6.40 4.37 -10.17
C GLY A 229 7.73 3.63 -10.02
N ARG A 230 8.85 4.35 -10.10
CA ARG A 230 10.19 3.75 -10.03
C ARG A 230 10.52 3.19 -8.65
N GLU A 231 10.25 3.96 -7.60
CA GLU A 231 10.50 3.53 -6.20
C GLU A 231 9.62 2.32 -5.86
N ARG A 232 8.33 2.35 -6.20
CA ARG A 232 7.43 1.20 -6.03
C ARG A 232 7.93 -0.02 -6.79
N GLN A 233 8.30 0.14 -8.07
CA GLN A 233 8.87 -0.95 -8.85
C GLN A 233 10.11 -1.54 -8.16
N ALA A 234 11.03 -0.70 -7.68
CA ALA A 234 12.24 -1.15 -7.01
C ALA A 234 11.94 -1.96 -5.75
N ARG A 235 11.02 -1.47 -4.90
CA ARG A 235 10.62 -2.16 -3.66
C ARG A 235 9.92 -3.49 -3.93
N LEU A 236 8.96 -3.53 -4.86
CA LEU A 236 8.29 -4.78 -5.25
C LEU A 236 9.27 -5.78 -5.88
N THR A 237 10.21 -5.31 -6.70
CA THR A 237 11.25 -6.16 -7.28
C THR A 237 12.13 -6.80 -6.18
N GLN A 238 12.39 -6.09 -5.09
CA GLN A 238 13.16 -6.64 -3.98
C GLN A 238 12.42 -7.78 -3.27
N ILE A 239 11.10 -7.66 -3.09
CA ILE A 239 10.25 -8.73 -2.53
C ILE A 239 10.33 -9.98 -3.42
N VAL A 240 10.13 -9.80 -4.73
CA VAL A 240 10.20 -10.90 -5.72
C VAL A 240 11.55 -11.61 -5.70
N LYS A 241 12.65 -10.87 -5.58
CA LYS A 241 14.01 -11.44 -5.50
C LYS A 241 14.24 -12.27 -4.24
N THR A 242 13.74 -11.77 -3.11
CA THR A 242 13.82 -12.50 -1.83
C THR A 242 13.06 -13.82 -1.95
N ALA A 243 11.83 -13.80 -2.46
CA ALA A 243 11.03 -15.00 -2.67
C ALA A 243 11.71 -15.99 -3.65
N GLY A 244 12.23 -15.51 -4.78
CA GLY A 244 12.95 -16.34 -5.74
C GLY A 244 14.18 -17.04 -5.15
N SER A 245 14.86 -16.39 -4.20
CA SER A 245 16.03 -16.95 -3.51
C SER A 245 15.66 -18.00 -2.45
N ASN A 246 14.47 -17.88 -1.86
CA ASN A 246 13.97 -18.80 -0.83
C ASN A 246 13.27 -20.03 -1.43
N GLY A 247 12.91 -19.99 -2.72
CA GLY A 247 12.22 -21.09 -3.42
C GLY A 247 10.70 -21.00 -3.31
N ALA A 248 10.01 -22.02 -3.83
CA ALA A 248 8.54 -22.07 -3.89
C ALA A 248 7.85 -22.24 -2.53
N ASP A 249 8.61 -22.42 -1.45
CA ASP A 249 8.12 -22.63 -0.08
C ASP A 249 8.65 -21.55 0.90
N PRO A 250 8.42 -20.25 0.65
CA PRO A 250 9.06 -19.19 1.43
C PRO A 250 8.28 -18.77 2.70
N PHE A 251 7.08 -19.33 2.95
CA PHE A 251 6.18 -18.86 4.01
C PHE A 251 6.12 -19.75 5.27
N GLU A 252 6.81 -20.89 5.30
CA GLU A 252 6.99 -21.68 6.54
C GLU A 252 8.21 -21.17 7.33
N GLY A 253 8.04 -20.06 8.05
CA GLY A 253 9.13 -19.49 8.85
C GLY A 253 8.65 -18.58 9.97
N GLU A 254 8.08 -19.18 11.02
CA GLU A 254 8.31 -18.88 12.46
C GLU A 254 7.18 -19.46 13.35
N GLU A 255 7.10 -20.79 13.46
CA GLU A 255 6.63 -21.45 14.69
C GLU A 255 7.72 -22.41 15.15
N GLN A 256 8.78 -21.85 15.72
CA GLN A 256 9.67 -22.65 16.57
C GLN A 256 9.07 -22.60 17.97
N ASP A 257 8.05 -23.44 18.18
CA ASP A 257 7.52 -23.75 19.50
C ASP A 257 8.68 -24.15 20.42
N GLY A 258 8.97 -23.27 21.39
CA GLY A 258 9.92 -23.54 22.45
C GLY A 258 9.34 -24.53 23.44
N ASP A 259 9.39 -25.82 23.09
CA ASP A 259 9.28 -26.93 24.04
C ASP A 259 10.70 -27.45 24.34
N ASP A 260 11.44 -26.71 25.17
CA ASP A 260 12.50 -27.32 25.96
C ASP A 260 11.92 -27.65 27.34
N GLU A 261 11.59 -28.94 27.47
CA GLU A 261 11.22 -29.61 28.71
C GLU A 261 12.17 -29.22 29.84
N ALA A 262 11.61 -28.60 30.88
CA ALA A 262 12.21 -28.55 32.20
C ALA A 262 12.18 -29.97 32.80
N ALA A 263 13.20 -30.76 32.51
CA ALA A 263 13.52 -31.97 33.26
C ALA A 263 14.41 -31.59 34.46
N ASP A 264 13.78 -31.22 35.57
CA ASP A 264 14.38 -31.24 36.90
C ASP A 264 13.28 -31.57 37.93
N GLU A 265 13.19 -32.86 38.30
CA GLU A 265 13.03 -33.39 39.68
C GLU A 265 12.98 -34.93 39.70
#